data_AF-A0A5C5XDT9-F1
#
_entry.id   AF-A0A5C5XDT9-F1
#
_cell.length_a   1.000
_cell.length_b   1.000
_cell.length_c   1.000
_cell.angle_alpha   90.00
_cell.angle_beta   90.00
_cell.angle_gamma   90.00
#
_symmetry.space_group_name_H-M   'P 1'
#
loop_
_entity.id
_entity.type
_entity.pdbx_description
1 polymer ?
#
loop_
_entity_poly.entity_id
_entity_poly.type
_entity_poly.pdbx_seq_one_letter_code
_entity_poly.pdbx_strand_id
1 'polypeptide(L)'
;MDPQQTWTDMLGALECKQWEDATELAKALLGWLRRGGFPPNVVGAATLGRKWHSTLASSGCEAAIQMVEAIQSASSLEPTEGGE
;
A
#
# COMPACT_ATOMS: atom_id res chain seq x y z
N MET A 1 14.04 -5.70 6.97
CA MET A 1 12.65 -5.75 6.48
C MET A 1 12.59 -6.81 5.41
N ASP A 2 11.60 -7.69 5.47
CA ASP A 2 11.32 -8.63 4.38
C ASP A 2 10.33 -7.98 3.41
N PRO A 3 10.73 -7.57 2.20
CA PRO A 3 9.86 -6.81 1.31
C PRO A 3 8.67 -7.63 0.82
N GLN A 4 8.82 -8.96 0.71
CA GLN A 4 7.77 -9.86 0.23
C GLN A 4 6.66 -9.99 1.27
N GLN A 5 7.03 -10.23 2.53
CA GLN A 5 6.10 -10.28 3.64
C GLN A 5 5.41 -8.94 3.83
N THR A 6 6.15 -7.82 3.84
CA THR A 6 5.56 -6.48 3.97
C THR A 6 4.56 -6.17 2.85
N TRP A 7 4.85 -6.59 1.61
CA TRP A 7 3.92 -6.46 0.50
C TRP A 7 2.64 -7.28 0.71
N THR A 8 2.78 -8.55 1.11
CA THR A 8 1.65 -9.44 1.39
C THR A 8 0.79 -8.92 2.55
N ASP A 9 1.43 -8.47 3.64
CA ASP A 9 0.72 -7.91 4.81
C ASP A 9 -0.02 -6.62 4.44
N MET A 10 0.58 -5.76 3.60
CA MET A 10 -0.07 -4.55 3.12
C MET A 10 -1.34 -4.88 2.33
N LEU A 11 -1.28 -5.86 1.42
CA LEU A 11 -2.46 -6.30 0.67
C LEU A 11 -3.52 -6.90 1.59
N GLY A 12 -3.13 -7.76 2.54
CA GLY A 12 -4.05 -8.33 3.52
C GLY A 12 -4.71 -7.26 4.39
N ALA A 13 -3.97 -6.24 4.82
CA ALA A 13 -4.51 -5.10 5.55
C ALA A 13 -5.54 -4.31 4.72
N LEU A 14 -5.29 -4.09 3.43
CA LEU A 14 -6.27 -3.48 2.52
C LEU A 14 -7.55 -4.33 2.40
N GLU A 15 -7.40 -5.65 2.23
CA GLU A 15 -8.54 -6.58 2.14
C GLU A 15 -9.37 -6.60 3.43
N CYS A 16 -8.71 -6.56 4.59
CA CYS A 16 -9.33 -6.52 5.92
C CYS A 16 -9.73 -5.12 6.39
N LYS A 17 -9.62 -4.09 5.52
CA LYS A 17 -9.94 -2.69 5.84
C LYS A 17 -9.16 -2.11 7.03
N GLN A 18 -7.99 -2.66 7.32
CA GLN A 18 -7.06 -2.16 8.34
C GLN A 18 -6.24 -1.02 7.73
N TRP A 19 -6.86 0.15 7.60
CA TRP A 19 -6.34 1.26 6.80
C TRP A 19 -5.03 1.86 7.33
N GLU A 20 -4.90 1.95 8.64
CA GLU A 20 -3.67 2.43 9.29
C GLU A 20 -2.51 1.48 9.03
N ASP A 21 -2.69 0.19 9.27
CA ASP A 21 -1.68 -0.84 8.98
C ASP A 21 -1.28 -0.86 7.50
N ALA A 22 -2.27 -0.83 6.59
CA ALA A 22 -2.02 -0.78 5.15
C ALA A 22 -1.15 0.43 4.76
N THR A 23 -1.43 1.60 5.34
CA THR A 23 -0.69 2.84 5.04
C THR A 23 0.72 2.79 5.60
N GLU A 24 0.90 2.32 6.83
CA GLU A 24 2.22 2.20 7.47
C GLU A 24 3.11 1.21 6.72
N LEU A 25 2.58 0.04 6.35
CA LEU A 25 3.29 -0.96 5.55
C LEU A 25 3.66 -0.43 4.16
N ALA A 26 2.74 0.27 3.49
CA ALA A 26 2.98 0.89 2.20
C ALA A 26 4.09 1.96 2.25
N LYS A 27 4.05 2.85 3.25
CA LYS A 27 5.09 3.88 3.47
C LYS A 27 6.45 3.24 3.76
N ALA A 28 6.47 2.21 4.60
CA ALA A 28 7.69 1.52 4.99
C ALA A 28 8.35 0.82 3.78
N LEU A 29 7.55 0.10 2.98
CA LEU A 29 8.02 -0.58 1.78
C LEU A 29 8.46 0.41 0.69
N LEU A 30 7.70 1.49 0.46
CA LEU A 30 8.09 2.53 -0.48
C LEU A 30 9.42 3.20 -0.08
N GLY A 31 9.59 3.48 1.21
CA GLY A 31 10.84 4.01 1.76
C GLY A 31 12.02 3.07 1.55
N TRP A 32 11.82 1.76 1.71
CA TRP A 32 12.81 0.73 1.42
C TRP A 32 13.20 0.69 -0.07
N LEU A 33 12.22 0.69 -0.97
CA LEU A 33 12.43 0.68 -2.42
C LEU A 33 13.18 1.92 -2.89
N ARG A 34 12.81 3.11 -2.39
CA ARG A 34 13.50 4.38 -2.71
C ARG A 34 14.96 4.42 -2.29
N ARG A 35 15.34 3.65 -1.26
CA ARG A 35 16.73 3.49 -0.82
C ARG A 35 17.52 2.47 -1.64
N GLY A 36 16.93 1.91 -2.70
CA GLY A 36 17.56 0.85 -3.51
C GLY A 36 17.45 -0.54 -2.88
N GLY A 37 16.53 -0.74 -1.94
CA GLY A 37 16.24 -2.03 -1.34
C GLY A 37 15.75 -3.06 -2.35
N PHE A 38 15.82 -4.34 -1.99
CA PHE A 38 15.31 -5.41 -2.85
C PHE A 38 13.77 -5.34 -2.92
N PRO A 39 13.17 -5.46 -4.11
CA PRO A 39 11.72 -5.39 -4.26
C PRO A 39 11.02 -6.75 -4.03
N PRO A 40 9.74 -6.75 -3.67
CA PRO A 40 8.91 -7.96 -3.64
C PRO A 40 8.52 -8.42 -5.04
N ASN A 41 8.06 -9.67 -5.17
CA ASN A 41 7.47 -10.15 -6.42
C ASN A 41 6.00 -9.73 -6.51
N VAL A 42 5.75 -8.68 -7.30
CA VAL A 42 4.41 -8.08 -7.47
C VAL A 42 3.53 -8.83 -8.47
N VAL A 43 4.13 -9.62 -9.37
CA VAL A 43 3.42 -10.36 -10.44
C VAL A 43 4.10 -11.71 -10.59
N GLY A 44 3.32 -12.78 -10.84
CA GLY A 44 3.79 -14.18 -10.86
C GLY A 44 4.89 -14.53 -11.87
N ALA A 45 5.38 -13.56 -12.64
CA ALA A 45 6.58 -13.70 -13.47
C ALA A 45 7.80 -13.09 -12.76
N ALA A 46 8.40 -13.86 -11.85
CA ALA A 46 9.67 -13.52 -11.18
C ALA A 46 10.84 -13.24 -12.17
N THR A 47 10.67 -13.64 -13.43
CA THR A 47 11.65 -13.52 -14.52
C THR A 47 11.73 -12.12 -15.13
N LEU A 48 10.79 -11.21 -14.82
CA LEU A 48 10.77 -9.86 -15.38
C LEU A 48 11.84 -8.92 -14.78
N GLY A 49 12.53 -9.39 -13.74
CA GLY A 49 13.73 -8.74 -13.20
C GLY A 49 13.46 -7.64 -12.17
N ARG A 50 14.51 -7.23 -11.48
CA ARG A 50 14.42 -6.35 -10.29
C ARG A 50 13.76 -5.00 -10.59
N LYS A 51 14.10 -4.36 -11.70
CA LYS A 51 13.58 -3.02 -12.04
C LYS A 51 12.07 -3.06 -12.25
N TRP A 52 11.57 -4.08 -12.92
CA TRP A 52 10.14 -4.29 -13.13
C TRP A 52 9.38 -4.39 -11.80
N HIS A 53 9.81 -5.30 -10.93
CA HIS A 53 9.21 -5.50 -9.62
C HIS A 53 9.29 -4.27 -8.73
N SER A 54 10.43 -3.56 -8.74
CA SER A 54 10.59 -2.31 -7.99
C SER A 54 9.61 -1.22 -8.45
N THR A 55 9.41 -1.07 -9.76
CA THR A 55 8.47 -0.08 -10.30
C THR A 55 7.05 -0.40 -9.87
N LEU A 56 6.60 -1.65 -10.08
CA LEU A 56 5.24 -2.04 -9.72
C LEU A 56 4.99 -1.97 -8.22
N ALA A 57 5.97 -2.38 -7.40
CA ALA A 57 5.82 -2.33 -5.95
C ALA A 57 5.71 -0.88 -5.47
N SER A 58 6.52 0.03 -6.05
CA SER A 58 6.46 1.46 -5.72
C SER A 58 5.10 2.05 -6.08
N SER A 59 4.63 1.82 -7.31
CA SER A 59 3.32 2.29 -7.76
C SER A 59 2.17 1.70 -6.93
N GLY A 60 2.27 0.43 -6.54
CA GLY A 60 1.29 -0.22 -5.67
C GLY A 60 1.25 0.40 -4.26
N CYS A 61 2.40 0.71 -3.68
CA CYS A 61 2.47 1.39 -2.38
C CYS A 61 1.87 2.81 -2.47
N GLU A 62 2.20 3.57 -3.52
CA GLU A 62 1.66 4.91 -3.74
C GLU A 62 0.14 4.88 -3.97
N ALA A 63 -0.38 3.89 -4.70
CA ALA A 63 -1.81 3.71 -4.89
C ALA A 63 -2.53 3.36 -3.59
N ALA A 64 -1.95 2.47 -2.77
CA ALA A 64 -2.52 2.09 -1.48
C ALA A 64 -2.65 3.30 -0.54
N ILE A 65 -1.61 4.14 -0.45
CA ILE A 65 -1.63 5.35 0.37
C ILE A 65 -2.72 6.31 -0.10
N GLN A 66 -2.77 6.63 -1.39
CA GLN A 66 -3.78 7.55 -1.96
C GLN A 66 -5.21 7.02 -1.77
N MET A 67 -5.43 5.72 -1.93
CA MET A 67 -6.72 5.08 -1.69
C MET A 67 -7.17 5.26 -0.25
N VAL A 68 -6.28 4.98 0.72
CA VAL A 68 -6.61 5.11 2.14
C VAL A 68 -6.87 6.57 2.52
N GLU A 69 -6.07 7.51 2.03
CA GLU A 69 -6.28 8.94 2.26
C GLU A 69 -7.64 9.41 1.71
N ALA A 70 -8.03 8.94 0.52
CA ALA A 70 -9.34 9.23 -0.05
C ALA A 70 -10.50 8.66 0.79
N ILE A 71 -10.37 7.44 1.31
CA ILE A 71 -11.36 6.82 2.20
C ILE A 71 -11.53 7.65 3.48
N GLN A 72 -10.43 8.02 4.13
CA GLN A 72 -10.48 8.82 5.35
C GLN A 72 -11.06 10.22 5.11
N SER A 73 -10.72 10.85 3.98
CA SER A 73 -11.30 12.13 3.59
C SER A 73 -12.81 12.03 3.35
N ALA A 74 -13.29 10.94 2.74
CA ALA A 74 -14.72 10.72 2.52
C ALA A 74 -15.48 10.45 3.82
N SER A 75 -14.90 9.66 4.74
CA SER A 75 -15.49 9.43 6.07
C SER A 75 -15.55 10.68 6.95
N SER A 76 -14.68 11.68 6.72
CA SER A 76 -14.73 12.95 7.44
C SER A 76 -15.81 13.92 6.93
N LEU A 77 -16.48 13.60 5.81
CA LEU A 77 -17.48 14.47 5.17
C LEU A 77 -18.93 14.07 5.42
N GLU A 78 -19.20 13.04 6.23
CA GLU A 78 -20.58 12.67 6.59
C GLU A 78 -21.17 13.76 7.51
N PRO A 79 -22.11 14.59 7.03
CA PRO A 79 -22.81 15.54 7.87
C PRO A 79 -23.79 14.73 8.73
N THR A 80 -23.85 15.07 10.02
CA THR A 80 -24.99 14.74 10.88
C THR A 80 -26.28 15.06 10.14
N GLU A 81 -26.99 14.05 9.64
CA GLU A 81 -28.41 14.21 9.31
C GLU A 81 -29.11 14.60 10.60
N GLY A 82 -29.50 15.87 10.65
CA GLY A 82 -30.20 16.48 11.77
C GLY A 82 -31.47 15.69 12.06
N GLY A 83 -31.65 15.36 13.32
CA GLY A 83 -32.98 15.10 13.83
C GLY A 83 -33.82 16.36 13.65
N GLU A 84 -35.06 16.17 13.20
CA GLU A 84 -36.30 16.64 13.81
C GLU A 84 -37.50 16.09 13.01
#